data_AF-A0A9D8QX13-F1
#
_entry.id   AF-A0A9D8QX13-F1
#
_cell.length_a   1.000
_cell.length_b   1.000
_cell.length_c   1.000
_cell.angle_alpha   90.00
_cell.angle_beta   90.00
_cell.angle_gamma   90.00
#
_symmetry.space_group_name_H-M   'P 1'
#
loop_
_entity.id
_entity.type
_entity.pdbx_description
1 polymer ?
#
loop_
_entity_poly.entity_id
_entity_poly.type
_entity_poly.pdbx_seq_one_letter_code
_entity_poly.pdbx_strand_id
1 'polypeptide(L)'
;MNEGFNIIKPHHFLDFLYDLGIGYRHEDEANIFGNRNGELCQEFIDGKMKRIKFTPLADDICKPCKKLSGGEVCTDCFDDETAFFYGFQHKVDFNYQLDMKLNKALPKIFCFDKIRAMCDVLCELDKVLTKEIIDLYKWQRPERAEKTFEGIKKGKTIYSDH
;
A
#
# COMPACT_ATOMS: atom_id res chain seq x y z
N MET A 1 6.76 11.41 -22.06
CA MET A 1 5.47 11.66 -21.38
C MET A 1 5.26 10.47 -20.47
N ASN A 2 5.40 10.65 -19.15
CA ASN A 2 5.14 9.55 -18.22
C ASN A 2 3.66 9.19 -18.36
N GLU A 3 3.39 7.95 -18.73
CA GLU A 3 2.05 7.38 -18.73
C GLU A 3 1.51 7.54 -17.31
N GLY A 4 0.65 8.54 -17.06
CA GLY A 4 0.33 9.01 -15.71
C GLY A 4 -0.37 7.98 -14.83
N PHE A 5 0.41 7.10 -14.18
CA PHE A 5 -0.01 6.12 -13.19
C PHE A 5 1.09 5.90 -12.16
N ASN A 6 0.72 5.47 -10.95
CA ASN A 6 1.64 5.10 -9.89
C ASN A 6 1.71 3.57 -9.76
N ILE A 7 2.90 3.03 -9.55
CA ILE A 7 3.15 1.63 -9.24
C ILE A 7 3.23 1.50 -7.73
N ILE A 8 2.35 0.71 -7.12
CA ILE A 8 2.20 0.60 -5.66
C ILE A 8 2.03 -0.86 -5.25
N LYS A 9 2.63 -1.26 -4.13
CA LYS A 9 2.33 -2.58 -3.55
C LYS A 9 0.93 -2.65 -2.95
N PRO A 10 0.20 -3.77 -3.07
CA PRO A 10 -1.11 -3.95 -2.42
C PRO A 10 -1.13 -3.49 -0.98
N HIS A 11 -0.11 -3.86 -0.19
CA HIS A 11 -0.11 -3.51 1.21
C HIS A 11 0.11 -2.02 1.48
N HIS A 12 0.99 -1.36 0.72
CA HIS A 12 1.18 0.09 0.84
C HIS A 12 -0.10 0.86 0.49
N PHE A 13 -0.87 0.38 -0.50
CA PHE A 13 -2.13 1.00 -0.85
C PHE A 13 -3.18 0.88 0.27
N LEU A 14 -3.26 -0.27 0.95
CA LEU A 14 -4.11 -0.42 2.12
C LEU A 14 -3.62 0.41 3.31
N ASP A 15 -2.31 0.64 3.45
CA ASP A 15 -1.77 1.59 4.42
C ASP A 15 -2.23 3.02 4.11
N PHE A 16 -2.21 3.46 2.84
CA PHE A 16 -2.75 4.77 2.44
C PHE A 16 -4.23 4.94 2.79
N LEU A 17 -5.03 3.88 2.62
CA LEU A 17 -6.44 3.88 3.00
C LEU A 17 -6.60 4.00 4.52
N TYR A 18 -5.81 3.25 5.29
CA TYR A 18 -5.79 3.36 6.75
C TYR A 18 -5.42 4.79 7.19
N ASP A 19 -4.34 5.35 6.63
CA ASP A 19 -3.84 6.68 6.95
C ASP A 19 -4.87 7.77 6.61
N LEU A 20 -5.54 7.66 5.47
CA LEU A 20 -6.70 8.50 5.12
C LEU A 20 -7.86 8.34 6.11
N GLY A 21 -8.10 7.12 6.59
CA GLY A 21 -9.10 6.80 7.63
C GLY A 21 -8.84 7.57 8.92
N ILE A 22 -7.61 7.55 9.42
CA ILE A 22 -7.20 8.26 10.65
C ILE A 22 -6.87 9.74 10.43
N GLY A 23 -6.81 10.22 9.19
CA GLY A 23 -6.49 11.61 8.86
C GLY A 23 -4.99 11.93 8.96
N TYR A 24 -4.12 10.95 8.74
CA TYR A 24 -2.68 11.09 8.81
C TYR A 24 -2.08 11.55 7.47
N ARG A 25 -1.15 12.51 7.49
CA ARG A 25 -0.63 13.19 6.28
C ARG A 25 0.90 13.14 6.12
N HIS A 26 1.63 12.46 7.01
CA HIS A 26 3.10 12.34 6.97
C HIS A 26 3.90 13.68 6.91
N GLU A 27 3.28 14.84 7.21
CA GLU A 27 3.88 16.18 6.98
C GLU A 27 5.20 16.42 7.74
N ASP A 28 5.39 15.75 8.88
CA ASP A 28 6.55 15.92 9.77
C ASP A 28 7.44 14.68 9.90
N GLU A 29 7.23 13.63 9.09
CA GLU A 29 8.03 12.42 9.20
C GLU A 29 9.42 12.60 8.57
N ALA A 30 10.46 12.49 9.40
CA ALA A 30 11.83 12.41 8.91
C ALA A 30 12.01 11.15 8.06
N ASN A 31 12.12 11.34 6.74
CA ASN A 31 12.37 10.26 5.80
C ASN A 31 13.86 9.87 5.76
N ILE A 32 14.30 9.15 6.80
CA ILE A 32 15.70 8.74 6.96
C ILE A 32 16.21 7.83 5.83
N PHE A 33 15.32 7.19 5.08
CA PHE A 33 15.67 6.25 4.01
C PHE A 33 15.50 6.82 2.59
N GLY A 34 14.90 7.99 2.43
CA GLY A 34 14.65 8.60 1.11
C GLY A 34 13.57 7.90 0.28
N ASN A 35 12.65 7.14 0.90
CA ASN A 35 11.53 6.50 0.18
C ASN A 35 10.44 7.54 -0.17
N ARG A 36 9.44 7.21 -1.00
CA ARG A 36 8.36 8.17 -1.36
C ARG A 36 7.04 7.91 -0.64
N ASN A 37 7.07 7.31 0.56
CA ASN A 37 5.84 6.92 1.26
C ASN A 37 4.95 8.13 1.56
N GLY A 38 5.48 9.14 2.26
CA GLY A 38 4.72 10.35 2.60
C GLY A 38 4.27 11.15 1.38
N GLU A 39 5.14 11.29 0.37
CA GLU A 39 4.82 11.99 -0.88
C GLU A 39 3.65 11.31 -1.63
N LEU A 40 3.72 9.99 -1.84
CA LEU A 40 2.69 9.26 -2.59
C LEU A 40 1.39 9.09 -1.78
N CYS A 41 1.49 8.99 -0.45
CA CYS A 41 0.32 9.04 0.43
C CYS A 41 -0.39 10.39 0.30
N GLN A 42 0.37 11.50 0.31
CA GLN A 42 -0.21 12.83 0.13
C GLN A 42 -0.79 13.03 -1.27
N GLU A 43 -0.14 12.54 -2.33
CA GLU A 43 -0.71 12.52 -3.67
C GLU A 43 -2.03 11.73 -3.72
N PHE A 44 -2.12 10.61 -3.03
CA PHE A 44 -3.35 9.83 -2.93
C PHE A 44 -4.45 10.63 -2.21
N ILE A 45 -4.15 11.24 -1.06
CA ILE A 45 -5.09 12.05 -0.26
C ILE A 45 -5.56 13.29 -1.04
N ASP A 46 -4.68 13.93 -1.80
CA ASP A 46 -4.99 15.10 -2.65
C ASP A 46 -5.78 14.72 -3.92
N GLY A 47 -6.06 13.44 -4.13
CA GLY A 47 -6.74 12.96 -5.33
C GLY A 47 -5.86 12.94 -6.58
N LYS A 48 -4.54 13.08 -6.50
CA LYS A 48 -3.64 13.17 -7.67
C LYS A 48 -3.36 11.80 -8.30
N MET A 49 -3.52 10.70 -7.56
CA MET A 49 -3.26 9.34 -8.03
C MET A 49 -4.44 8.76 -8.82
N LYS A 50 -4.69 9.26 -10.04
CA LYS A 50 -5.86 8.87 -10.85
C LYS A 50 -5.82 7.44 -11.38
N ARG A 51 -4.61 6.92 -11.62
CA ARG A 51 -4.38 5.57 -12.15
C ARG A 51 -3.32 4.86 -11.33
N ILE A 52 -3.49 3.56 -11.15
CA ILE A 52 -2.63 2.73 -10.31
C ILE A 52 -2.34 1.40 -11.02
N LYS A 53 -1.14 0.87 -10.79
CA LYS A 53 -0.73 -0.49 -11.17
C LYS A 53 -0.16 -1.17 -9.93
N PHE A 54 -0.71 -2.34 -9.57
CA PHE A 54 -0.19 -3.08 -8.43
C PHE A 54 0.97 -4.00 -8.82
N THR A 55 1.90 -4.19 -7.89
CA THR A 55 3.03 -5.11 -8.02
C THR A 55 3.39 -5.71 -6.65
N PRO A 56 3.90 -6.95 -6.57
CA PRO A 56 4.52 -7.46 -5.34
C PRO A 56 6.00 -7.08 -5.22
N LEU A 57 6.60 -6.53 -6.29
CA LEU A 57 8.01 -6.14 -6.37
C LEU A 57 8.22 -4.67 -5.97
N ALA A 58 9.44 -4.15 -6.09
CA ALA A 58 9.75 -2.76 -5.78
C ALA A 58 8.80 -1.78 -6.52
N ASP A 59 8.18 -0.90 -5.75
CA ASP A 59 7.18 0.05 -6.21
C ASP A 59 7.71 1.49 -6.16
N ASP A 60 6.89 2.48 -6.50
CA ASP A 60 7.34 3.88 -6.59
C ASP A 60 7.68 4.51 -5.24
N ILE A 61 7.22 3.91 -4.13
CA ILE A 61 7.66 4.23 -2.77
C ILE A 61 9.10 3.77 -2.57
N CYS A 62 9.40 2.53 -2.96
CA CYS A 62 10.66 1.86 -2.64
C CYS A 62 11.82 2.25 -3.56
N LYS A 63 11.56 2.58 -4.83
CA LYS A 63 12.61 2.85 -5.84
C LYS A 63 13.71 3.83 -5.42
N PRO A 64 13.42 4.97 -4.78
CA PRO A 64 14.46 5.90 -4.33
C PRO A 64 15.05 5.56 -2.95
N CYS A 65 14.56 4.51 -2.29
CA CYS A 65 14.99 4.14 -0.95
C CYS A 65 16.46 3.68 -0.95
N LYS A 66 17.27 4.24 -0.05
CA LYS A 66 18.69 3.85 0.12
C LYS A 66 18.90 2.39 0.56
N LYS A 67 17.84 1.73 1.05
CA LYS A 67 17.83 0.31 1.42
C LYS A 67 17.49 -0.59 0.24
N LEU A 68 17.13 -0.06 -0.93
CA LEU A 68 16.89 -0.84 -2.13
C LEU A 68 18.21 -1.04 -2.88
N SER A 69 18.87 -2.17 -2.62
CA SER A 69 20.10 -2.55 -3.32
C SER A 69 19.79 -3.07 -4.72
N GLY A 70 20.56 -2.59 -5.71
CA GLY A 70 20.41 -3.01 -7.12
C GLY A 70 19.08 -2.64 -7.76
N GLY A 71 18.24 -1.83 -7.11
CA GLY A 71 16.90 -1.49 -7.59
C GLY A 71 15.83 -2.57 -7.37
N GLU A 72 16.17 -3.69 -6.72
CA GLU A 72 15.28 -4.85 -6.62
C GLU A 72 15.16 -5.41 -5.20
N VAL A 73 16.25 -5.38 -4.42
CA VAL A 73 16.30 -6.06 -3.11
C VAL A 73 16.31 -5.06 -1.98
N CYS A 74 15.26 -5.04 -1.16
CA CYS A 74 15.26 -4.26 0.08
C CYS A 74 16.14 -4.99 1.12
N THR A 75 17.24 -4.37 1.49
CA THR A 75 18.20 -4.86 2.49
C THR A 75 17.81 -4.47 3.91
N ASP A 76 16.60 -3.96 4.11
CA ASP A 76 16.08 -3.68 5.45
C ASP A 76 15.64 -5.00 6.10
N CYS A 77 16.23 -5.30 7.25
CA CYS A 77 15.91 -6.48 8.03
C CYS A 77 14.86 -6.12 9.08
N PHE A 78 14.11 -7.13 9.53
CA PHE A 78 13.44 -7.00 10.82
C PHE A 78 14.51 -7.06 11.91
N ASP A 79 14.50 -6.10 12.82
CA ASP A 79 15.41 -6.00 13.97
C ASP A 79 14.75 -6.50 15.28
N ASP A 80 13.53 -7.04 15.19
CA ASP A 80 12.64 -7.27 16.32
C ASP A 80 11.94 -8.65 16.29
N GLU A 81 10.97 -8.82 17.20
CA GLU A 81 10.10 -9.99 17.33
C GLU A 81 9.40 -10.40 16.01
N THR A 82 9.27 -9.51 15.03
CA THR A 82 8.69 -9.82 13.71
C THR A 82 9.54 -10.85 12.96
N ALA A 83 10.87 -10.83 13.08
CA ALA A 83 11.70 -11.87 12.51
C ALA A 83 11.40 -13.24 13.11
N PHE A 84 11.14 -13.27 14.43
CA PHE A 84 10.86 -14.48 15.20
C PHE A 84 9.44 -15.02 14.98
N PHE A 85 8.42 -14.17 15.00
CA PHE A 85 7.00 -14.59 14.87
C PHE A 85 6.62 -15.07 13.48
N TYR A 86 7.35 -14.63 12.45
CA TYR A 86 7.00 -14.90 11.05
C TYR A 86 8.05 -15.71 10.31
N GLY A 87 9.25 -15.85 10.87
CA GLY A 87 10.35 -16.60 10.25
C GLY A 87 10.98 -15.90 9.05
N PHE A 88 10.84 -14.57 8.93
CA PHE A 88 11.48 -13.80 7.85
C PHE A 88 12.63 -12.97 8.39
N GLN A 89 13.79 -13.11 7.77
CA GLN A 89 14.95 -12.28 8.08
C GLN A 89 14.86 -10.89 7.42
N HIS A 90 14.32 -10.82 6.20
CA HIS A 90 14.22 -9.58 5.44
C HIS A 90 12.76 -9.12 5.27
N LYS A 91 12.55 -7.80 5.35
CA LYS A 91 11.21 -7.20 5.16
C LYS A 91 10.66 -7.47 3.77
N VAL A 92 11.54 -7.56 2.77
CA VAL A 92 11.15 -7.83 1.38
C VAL A 92 10.40 -9.16 1.24
N ASP A 93 10.85 -10.22 1.92
CA ASP A 93 10.28 -11.55 1.80
C ASP A 93 8.90 -11.61 2.44
N PHE A 94 8.77 -11.02 3.63
CA PHE A 94 7.49 -10.91 4.32
C PHE A 94 6.48 -10.10 3.49
N ASN A 95 6.87 -8.91 3.03
CA ASN A 95 6.00 -8.03 2.25
C ASN A 95 5.58 -8.68 0.93
N TYR A 96 6.51 -9.36 0.24
CA TYR A 96 6.19 -10.11 -0.97
C TYR A 96 5.13 -11.19 -0.69
N GLN A 97 5.28 -11.98 0.38
CA GLN A 97 4.28 -12.98 0.74
C GLN A 97 2.93 -12.38 1.13
N LEU A 98 2.92 -11.25 1.83
CA LEU A 98 1.69 -10.54 2.16
C LEU A 98 0.98 -10.06 0.89
N ASP A 99 1.70 -9.42 -0.03
CA ASP A 99 1.15 -8.95 -1.30
C ASP A 99 0.61 -10.10 -2.16
N MET A 100 1.31 -11.23 -2.20
CA MET A 100 0.84 -12.43 -2.90
C MET A 100 -0.44 -12.98 -2.26
N LYS A 101 -0.57 -12.97 -0.93
CA LYS A 101 -1.79 -13.40 -0.22
C LYS A 101 -2.95 -12.44 -0.47
N LEU A 102 -2.70 -11.13 -0.44
CA LEU A 102 -3.68 -10.10 -0.76
C LEU A 102 -4.19 -10.25 -2.20
N ASN A 103 -3.29 -10.45 -3.17
CA ASN A 103 -3.67 -10.71 -4.56
C ASN A 103 -4.41 -12.04 -4.72
N LYS A 104 -4.08 -13.09 -3.96
CA LYS A 104 -4.84 -14.34 -3.96
C LYS A 104 -6.26 -14.15 -3.41
N ALA A 105 -6.43 -13.32 -2.39
CA ALA A 105 -7.73 -13.02 -1.79
C ALA A 105 -8.59 -12.11 -2.69
N LEU A 106 -7.97 -11.12 -3.34
CA LEU A 106 -8.63 -10.12 -4.19
C LEU A 106 -8.01 -10.04 -5.59
N PRO A 107 -8.04 -11.14 -6.38
CA PRO A 107 -7.28 -11.24 -7.64
C PRO A 107 -7.81 -10.32 -8.74
N LYS A 108 -9.08 -9.91 -8.66
CA LYS A 108 -9.67 -8.95 -9.60
C LYS A 108 -9.28 -7.50 -9.29
N ILE A 109 -8.98 -7.20 -8.03
CA ILE A 109 -8.63 -5.85 -7.57
C ILE A 109 -7.16 -5.58 -7.81
N PHE A 110 -6.30 -6.40 -7.20
CA PHE A 110 -4.86 -6.17 -7.27
C PHE A 110 -4.32 -6.55 -8.64
N CYS A 111 -4.77 -7.65 -9.23
CA CYS A 111 -4.52 -8.04 -10.62
C CYS A 111 -3.18 -7.52 -11.19
N PHE A 112 -2.08 -8.04 -10.65
CA PHE A 112 -0.74 -7.47 -10.88
C PHE A 112 -0.45 -7.12 -12.34
N ASP A 113 0.31 -6.03 -12.50
CA ASP A 113 0.76 -5.47 -13.77
C ASP A 113 -0.34 -4.92 -14.69
N LYS A 114 -1.60 -4.83 -14.20
CA LYS A 114 -2.68 -4.11 -14.90
C LYS A 114 -2.85 -2.70 -14.36
N ILE A 115 -2.92 -1.73 -15.27
CA ILE A 115 -3.24 -0.35 -14.94
C ILE A 115 -4.76 -0.21 -14.77
N ARG A 116 -5.18 0.42 -13.69
CA ARG A 116 -6.59 0.64 -13.34
C ARG A 116 -6.86 2.08 -12.96
N ALA A 117 -8.10 2.53 -13.14
CA ALA A 117 -8.57 3.79 -12.57
C ALA A 117 -8.74 3.63 -11.06
N MET A 118 -8.34 4.66 -10.30
CA MET A 118 -8.43 4.64 -8.84
C MET A 118 -9.88 4.52 -8.35
N CYS A 119 -10.81 5.21 -9.02
CA CYS A 119 -12.24 5.14 -8.70
C CYS A 119 -12.80 3.70 -8.80
N ASP A 120 -12.42 2.94 -9.83
CA ASP A 120 -12.83 1.55 -10.00
C ASP A 120 -12.28 0.66 -8.88
N VAL A 121 -10.99 0.82 -8.55
CA VAL A 121 -10.33 0.07 -7.48
C VAL A 121 -11.03 0.31 -6.14
N LEU A 122 -11.31 1.56 -5.80
CA LEU A 122 -12.01 1.92 -4.57
C LEU A 122 -13.46 1.39 -4.54
N CYS A 123 -14.17 1.48 -5.66
CA CYS A 123 -15.54 0.96 -5.77
C CYS A 123 -15.61 -0.56 -5.66
N GLU A 124 -14.60 -1.28 -6.14
CA GLU A 124 -14.52 -2.73 -5.97
C GLU A 124 -14.14 -3.10 -4.54
N LEU A 125 -13.14 -2.46 -3.95
CA LEU A 125 -12.74 -2.71 -2.56
C LEU A 125 -13.90 -2.54 -1.60
N ASP A 126 -14.70 -1.48 -1.74
CA ASP A 126 -15.89 -1.22 -0.92
C ASP A 126 -16.92 -2.37 -0.97
N LYS A 127 -16.93 -3.17 -2.04
CA LYS A 127 -17.88 -4.28 -2.22
C LYS A 127 -17.37 -5.61 -1.67
N VAL A 128 -16.06 -5.85 -1.70
CA VAL A 128 -15.50 -7.20 -1.48
C VAL A 128 -14.41 -7.27 -0.42
N LEU A 129 -13.83 -6.15 0.02
CA LEU A 129 -12.85 -6.17 1.09
C LEU A 129 -13.56 -6.54 2.40
N THR A 130 -13.02 -7.53 3.11
CA THR A 130 -13.55 -7.96 4.40
C THR A 130 -12.50 -7.78 5.50
N LYS A 131 -12.95 -7.80 6.75
CA LYS A 131 -12.05 -7.72 7.91
C LYS A 131 -11.03 -8.85 7.89
N GLU A 132 -11.44 -10.07 7.54
CA GLU A 132 -10.57 -11.25 7.47
C GLU A 132 -9.44 -11.08 6.45
N ILE A 133 -9.69 -10.36 5.35
CA ILE A 133 -8.66 -10.03 4.36
C ILE A 133 -7.68 -8.98 4.93
N ILE A 134 -8.19 -7.99 5.67
CA ILE A 134 -7.33 -6.99 6.34
C ILE A 134 -6.51 -7.66 7.46
N ASP A 135 -7.07 -8.63 8.17
CA ASP A 135 -6.39 -9.37 9.25
C ASP A 135 -5.26 -10.29 8.71
N LEU A 136 -5.08 -10.41 7.39
CA LEU A 136 -3.84 -10.94 6.80
C LEU A 136 -2.62 -10.11 7.23
N TYR A 137 -2.83 -8.82 7.53
CA TYR A 137 -1.88 -8.04 8.31
C TYR A 137 -1.92 -8.48 9.76
N LYS A 138 -1.00 -9.38 10.06
CA LYS A 138 -0.78 -9.81 11.43
C LYS A 138 -0.08 -8.72 12.28
N TRP A 139 0.44 -7.64 11.67
CA TRP A 139 0.84 -6.43 12.41
C TRP A 139 -0.40 -5.65 12.83
N GLN A 140 -0.70 -5.72 14.12
CA GLN A 140 -1.85 -5.05 14.69
C GLN A 140 -1.60 -3.53 14.76
N ARG A 141 -2.34 -2.79 13.93
CA ARG A 141 -2.61 -1.37 14.16
C ARG A 141 -3.97 -1.25 14.84
N PRO A 142 -4.16 -0.31 15.79
CA PRO A 142 -5.46 -0.07 16.39
C PRO A 142 -6.52 0.17 15.32
N GLU A 143 -7.66 -0.52 15.44
CA GLU A 143 -8.83 -0.33 14.58
C GLU A 143 -8.53 -0.45 13.07
N ARG A 144 -7.50 -1.23 12.69
CA ARG A 144 -6.98 -1.29 11.30
C ARG A 144 -8.09 -1.46 10.27
N ALA A 145 -8.96 -2.44 10.47
CA ALA A 145 -10.03 -2.74 9.53
C ALA A 145 -11.04 -1.60 9.42
N GLU A 146 -11.52 -1.09 10.56
CA GLU A 146 -12.50 0.00 10.63
C GLU A 146 -11.96 1.26 9.94
N LYS A 147 -10.72 1.63 10.23
CA LYS A 147 -10.07 2.79 9.61
C LYS A 147 -9.77 2.60 8.12
N THR A 148 -9.45 1.39 7.69
CA THR A 148 -9.32 1.09 6.25
C THR A 148 -10.66 1.26 5.54
N PHE A 149 -11.78 0.79 6.12
CA PHE A 149 -13.11 0.98 5.55
C PHE A 149 -13.55 2.46 5.53
N GLU A 150 -13.25 3.22 6.59
CA GLU A 150 -13.44 4.68 6.59
C GLU A 150 -12.63 5.34 5.48
N GLY A 151 -11.37 4.93 5.31
CA GLY A 151 -10.47 5.36 4.24
C GLY A 151 -11.03 5.11 2.85
N ILE A 152 -11.59 3.94 2.59
CA ILE A 152 -12.24 3.62 1.31
C ILE A 152 -13.40 4.57 1.03
N LYS A 153 -14.26 4.82 2.02
CA LYS A 153 -15.40 5.75 1.87
C LYS A 153 -14.93 7.17 1.55
N LYS A 154 -13.92 7.67 2.27
CA LYS A 154 -13.32 8.99 2.00
C LYS A 154 -12.67 9.04 0.62
N GLY A 155 -11.91 8.00 0.26
CA GLY A 155 -11.27 7.86 -1.04
C GLY A 155 -12.29 7.93 -2.17
N LYS A 156 -13.41 7.22 -2.06
CA LYS A 156 -14.48 7.29 -3.08
C LYS A 156 -14.99 8.71 -3.29
N THR A 157 -15.13 9.51 -2.24
CA THR A 157 -15.52 10.93 -2.36
C THR A 157 -14.44 11.77 -3.04
N ILE A 158 -13.16 11.52 -2.76
CA ILE A 158 -12.04 12.24 -3.40
C ILE A 158 -11.94 11.92 -4.90
N TYR A 159 -12.29 10.69 -5.28
CA TYR A 159 -12.14 10.17 -6.65
C TYR A 159 -13.46 10.02 -7.41
N SER A 160 -14.59 10.54 -6.90
CA SER A 160 -15.91 10.40 -7.54
C SER A 160 -16.11 11.28 -8.78
N ASP A 161 -15.31 12.32 -8.95
CA ASP A 161 -15.54 13.39 -9.94
C ASP A 161 -14.64 13.29 -11.19
N HIS A 162 -14.12 12.10 -11.49
CA HIS A 162 -13.22 11.85 -12.62
C HIS A 162 -13.55 10.59 -13.42
#